data_AF-A0A961IS04-F1
#
_entry.id   AF-A0A961IS04-F1
#
_cell.length_a   1.000
_cell.length_b   1.000
_cell.length_c   1.000
_cell.angle_alpha   90.00
_cell.angle_beta   90.00
_cell.angle_gamma   90.00
#
_symmetry.space_group_name_H-M   'P 1'
#
loop_
_entity.id
_entity.type
_entity.pdbx_description
1 polymer ?
#
loop_
_entity_poly.entity_id
_entity_poly.type
_entity_poly.pdbx_seq_one_letter_code
_entity_poly.pdbx_strand_id
1 'polypeptide(L)'
;MEIGSLLLPLFLLWALGTLLLLLRKEMAWAWKISALLVFAFYCGWMFPALKQSYEAMGPDPLQEVIALLKALIAVLPVVLLVVWPVMALVAYFTAISQQAERIVRNLVLVTLFYWVFWFVCLGLGLSTTEAVDHLLPNDLHLPELPAPPSN
;
A
#
# COMPACT_ATOMS: atom_id res chain seq x y z
N MET A 1 0.19 16.60 -9.44
CA MET A 1 -1.17 16.09 -9.21
C MET A 1 -1.07 15.06 -8.11
N GLU A 2 -1.65 15.35 -6.94
CA GLU A 2 -1.24 14.75 -5.67
C GLU A 2 -1.82 13.34 -5.50
N ILE A 3 -0.91 12.36 -5.38
CA ILE A 3 -1.20 10.93 -5.15
C ILE A 3 -1.86 10.68 -3.77
N GLY A 4 -1.98 11.74 -2.95
CA GLY A 4 -2.39 11.69 -1.55
C GLY A 4 -3.84 11.22 -1.35
N SER A 5 -4.82 11.80 -2.03
CA SER A 5 -6.25 11.75 -1.67
C SER A 5 -6.91 10.35 -1.56
N LEU A 6 -6.38 9.33 -2.24
CA LEU A 6 -6.91 7.94 -2.19
C LEU A 6 -6.33 7.06 -1.07
N LEU A 7 -5.29 7.52 -0.40
CA LEU A 7 -4.59 6.75 0.61
C LEU A 7 -5.46 6.53 1.85
N LEU A 8 -6.22 7.57 2.24
CA LEU A 8 -7.15 7.53 3.36
C LEU A 8 -8.31 6.54 3.18
N PRO A 9 -9.11 6.56 2.09
CA PRO A 9 -10.20 5.59 1.91
C PRO A 9 -9.69 4.14 1.79
N LEU A 10 -8.51 3.93 1.23
CA LEU A 10 -7.88 2.60 1.18
C LEU A 10 -7.50 2.10 2.59
N PHE A 11 -6.92 2.96 3.42
CA PHE A 11 -6.63 2.64 4.81
C PHE A 11 -7.89 2.40 5.64
N LEU A 12 -8.98 3.12 5.37
CA LEU A 12 -10.29 2.86 5.99
C LEU A 12 -10.84 1.49 5.60
N LEU A 13 -10.76 1.12 4.32
CA LEU A 13 -11.17 -0.20 3.83
C LEU A 13 -10.34 -1.31 4.50
N TRP A 14 -9.03 -1.07 4.65
CA TRP A 14 -8.14 -2.02 5.32
C TRP A 14 -8.42 -2.12 6.82
N ALA A 15 -8.67 -0.99 7.49
CA ALA A 15 -9.11 -0.99 8.89
C ALA A 15 -10.39 -1.81 9.07
N LEU A 16 -11.36 -1.65 8.17
CA LEU A 16 -12.62 -2.40 8.17
C LEU A 16 -12.37 -3.91 7.95
N GLY A 17 -11.56 -4.27 6.95
CA GLY A 17 -11.19 -5.67 6.70
C GLY A 17 -10.50 -6.32 7.91
N THR A 18 -9.60 -5.58 8.57
CA THR A 18 -8.90 -6.05 9.77
C THR A 18 -9.85 -6.21 10.96
N LEU A 19 -10.80 -5.27 11.13
CA LEU A 19 -11.84 -5.35 12.15
C LEU A 19 -12.74 -6.58 11.95
N LEU A 20 -13.15 -6.85 10.71
CA LEU A 20 -13.93 -8.04 10.36
C LEU A 20 -13.17 -9.34 10.67
N LEU A 21 -11.86 -9.39 10.39
CA LEU A 21 -11.01 -10.53 10.76
C LEU A 21 -10.94 -10.73 12.28
N LEU A 22 -10.87 -9.65 13.07
CA LEU A 22 -10.86 -9.72 14.54
C LEU A 22 -12.15 -10.32 15.10
N LEU A 23 -13.30 -9.97 14.52
CA LEU A 23 -14.62 -10.46 14.93
C LEU A 23 -14.85 -11.94 14.62
N ARG A 24 -14.09 -12.54 13.68
CA ARG A 24 -14.26 -13.94 13.30
C ARG A 24 -13.76 -14.89 14.39
N LYS A 25 -14.67 -15.56 15.13
CA LYS A 25 -14.32 -16.46 16.24
C LYS A 25 -13.46 -17.67 15.86
N GLU A 26 -13.62 -18.21 14.66
CA GLU A 26 -12.93 -19.44 14.24
C GLU A 26 -11.46 -19.26 13.87
N MET A 27 -10.96 -18.02 13.76
CA MET A 27 -9.57 -17.76 13.43
C MET A 27 -8.69 -17.68 14.68
N ALA A 28 -7.52 -18.34 14.66
CA ALA A 28 -6.58 -18.29 15.76
C ALA A 28 -6.14 -16.86 16.11
N TRP A 29 -6.00 -16.58 17.41
CA TRP A 29 -5.62 -15.27 17.92
C TRP A 29 -4.26 -14.79 17.40
N ALA A 30 -3.31 -15.70 17.18
CA ALA A 30 -2.01 -15.36 16.63
C ALA A 30 -2.12 -14.60 15.29
N TRP A 31 -2.93 -15.10 14.35
CA TRP A 31 -3.09 -14.49 13.03
C TRP A 31 -3.85 -13.16 13.06
N LYS A 32 -4.81 -13.02 13.99
CA LYS A 32 -5.53 -11.76 14.21
C LYS A 32 -4.58 -10.66 14.70
N ILE A 33 -3.75 -11.00 15.68
CA ILE A 33 -2.76 -10.08 16.25
C ILE A 33 -1.72 -9.73 15.17
N SER A 34 -1.24 -10.70 14.39
CA SER A 34 -0.32 -10.44 13.28
C SER A 34 -0.93 -9.48 12.25
N ALA A 35 -2.18 -9.68 11.82
CA ALA A 35 -2.85 -8.78 10.89
C ALA A 35 -2.99 -7.35 11.45
N LEU A 36 -3.34 -7.24 12.74
CA LEU A 36 -3.42 -5.95 13.42
C LEU A 36 -2.06 -5.26 13.51
N LEU A 37 -0.98 -6.00 13.82
CA LEU A 37 0.38 -5.47 13.88
C LEU A 37 0.86 -4.97 12.52
N VAL A 38 0.60 -5.72 11.45
CA VAL A 38 0.92 -5.28 10.09
C VAL A 38 0.17 -3.99 9.77
N PHE A 39 -1.13 -3.92 10.04
CA PHE A 39 -1.91 -2.71 9.83
C PHE A 39 -1.36 -1.52 10.62
N ALA A 40 -1.08 -1.70 11.92
CA ALA A 40 -0.53 -0.66 12.78
C ALA A 40 0.84 -0.17 12.30
N PHE A 41 1.70 -1.08 11.84
CA PHE A 41 3.00 -0.73 11.25
C PHE A 41 2.83 0.15 10.01
N TYR A 42 1.97 -0.24 9.07
CA TYR A 42 1.72 0.55 7.86
C TYR A 42 1.07 1.92 8.17
N CYS A 43 0.18 1.98 9.15
CA CYS A 43 -0.38 3.25 9.65
C CYS A 43 0.72 4.18 10.17
N GLY A 44 1.66 3.66 10.98
CA GLY A 44 2.77 4.45 11.49
C GLY A 44 3.75 4.87 10.39
N TRP A 45 4.09 3.95 9.49
CA TRP A 45 5.04 4.20 8.41
C TRP A 45 4.53 5.24 7.40
N MET A 46 3.24 5.18 7.03
CA MET A 46 2.62 6.10 6.07
C MET A 46 1.86 7.26 6.72
N PHE A 47 1.99 7.47 8.04
CA PHE A 47 1.31 8.56 8.74
C PHE A 47 1.51 9.95 8.11
N PRO A 48 2.73 10.35 7.68
CA PRO A 48 2.94 11.65 7.04
C PRO A 48 2.18 11.78 5.72
N ALA A 49 2.17 10.71 4.90
CA ALA A 49 1.46 10.66 3.62
C ALA A 49 -0.07 10.62 3.81
N LEU A 50 -0.56 9.97 4.88
CA LEU A 50 -1.97 9.96 5.27
C LEU A 50 -2.45 11.35 5.70
N LYS A 51 -1.64 12.11 6.43
CA LYS A 51 -1.98 13.48 6.82
C LYS A 51 -2.08 14.39 5.60
N GLN A 52 -1.11 14.28 4.68
CA GLN A 52 -1.12 15.05 3.43
C GLN A 52 -2.31 14.68 2.54
N SER A 53 -2.68 13.39 2.49
CA SER A 53 -3.88 12.89 1.83
C SER A 53 -5.18 13.54 2.33
N TYR A 54 -5.32 13.66 3.66
CA TYR A 54 -6.48 14.26 4.30
C TYR A 54 -6.64 15.74 3.94
N GLU A 55 -5.53 16.47 3.85
CA GLU A 55 -5.50 17.89 3.49
C GLU A 55 -5.74 18.13 1.98
N ALA A 56 -5.51 17.12 1.14
CA ALA A 56 -5.57 17.19 -0.32
C ALA A 56 -6.87 16.67 -0.96
N MET A 57 -7.89 16.26 -0.18
CA MET A 57 -9.16 15.75 -0.72
C MET A 57 -9.94 16.83 -1.50
N GLY A 58 -9.70 16.88 -2.82
CA GLY A 58 -10.49 17.61 -3.80
C GLY A 58 -11.66 16.80 -4.36
N PRO A 59 -12.52 17.40 -5.21
CA PRO A 59 -13.78 16.79 -5.64
C PRO A 59 -13.69 15.76 -6.79
N ASP A 60 -12.50 15.37 -7.28
CA ASP A 60 -12.37 14.65 -8.56
C ASP A 60 -11.72 13.23 -8.43
N PRO A 61 -12.52 12.18 -8.18
CA PRO A 61 -12.02 10.87 -7.73
C PRO A 61 -11.43 9.97 -8.84
N LEU A 62 -11.68 10.26 -10.12
CA LEU A 62 -11.34 9.35 -11.23
C LEU A 62 -9.90 9.50 -11.73
N GLN A 63 -9.37 10.73 -11.79
CA GLN A 63 -7.97 10.97 -12.18
C GLN A 63 -6.99 10.51 -11.11
N GLU A 64 -7.41 10.50 -9.85
CA GLU A 64 -6.61 10.07 -8.71
C GLU A 64 -6.37 8.55 -8.73
N VAL A 65 -7.35 7.75 -9.15
CA VAL A 65 -7.22 6.28 -9.27
C VAL A 65 -6.17 5.92 -10.32
N ILE A 66 -6.09 6.69 -11.40
CA ILE A 66 -5.10 6.50 -12.47
C ILE A 66 -3.69 6.87 -11.98
N ALA A 67 -3.56 7.91 -11.16
CA ALA A 67 -2.30 8.28 -10.53
C ALA A 67 -1.84 7.22 -9.51
N LEU A 68 -2.76 6.64 -8.74
CA LEU A 68 -2.52 5.52 -7.85
C LEU A 68 -2.00 4.29 -8.62
N LEU A 69 -2.63 3.95 -9.74
CA LEU A 69 -2.21 2.87 -10.64
C LEU A 69 -0.81 3.09 -11.23
N LYS A 70 -0.42 4.34 -11.49
CA LYS A 70 0.94 4.67 -11.95
C LYS A 70 1.96 4.59 -10.80
N ALA A 71 1.61 5.03 -9.60
CA ALA A 71 2.43 4.85 -8.40
C ALA A 71 2.58 3.36 -8.00
N LEU A 72 1.56 2.54 -8.30
CA LEU A 72 1.53 1.09 -8.08
C LEU A 72 2.66 0.34 -8.82
N ILE A 73 3.12 0.88 -9.95
CA ILE A 73 4.17 0.28 -10.78
C ILE A 73 5.59 0.66 -10.30
N ALA A 74 5.74 1.80 -9.61
CA ALA A 74 7.05 2.30 -9.18
C ALA A 74 7.49 1.77 -7.80
N VAL A 75 6.57 1.26 -6.97
CA VAL A 75 6.85 0.96 -5.55
C VAL A 75 6.15 -0.33 -5.12
N LEU A 76 6.90 -1.45 -5.12
CA LEU A 76 6.48 -2.77 -4.60
C LEU A 76 5.74 -2.73 -3.23
N PRO A 77 6.09 -1.84 -2.26
CA PRO A 77 5.33 -1.71 -1.01
C PRO A 77 3.84 -1.36 -1.18
N VAL A 78 3.46 -0.66 -2.26
CA VAL A 78 2.08 -0.21 -2.49
C VAL A 78 1.18 -1.36 -2.93
N VAL A 79 1.73 -2.37 -3.63
CA VAL A 79 0.96 -3.57 -4.00
C VAL A 79 0.49 -4.31 -2.76
N LEU A 80 1.34 -4.48 -1.75
CA LEU A 80 0.94 -5.08 -0.48
C LEU A 80 -0.16 -4.27 0.22
N LEU A 81 -0.08 -2.94 0.14
CA LEU A 81 -1.06 -2.03 0.71
C LEU A 81 -2.47 -2.22 0.12
N VAL A 82 -2.56 -2.53 -1.18
CA VAL A 82 -3.83 -2.80 -1.87
C VAL A 82 -4.28 -4.25 -1.68
N VAL A 83 -3.34 -5.19 -1.67
CA VAL A 83 -3.64 -6.63 -1.51
C VAL A 83 -4.21 -6.94 -0.13
N TRP A 84 -3.72 -6.28 0.91
CA TRP A 84 -4.17 -6.50 2.29
C TRP A 84 -5.69 -6.29 2.53
N PRO A 85 -6.29 -5.12 2.21
CA PRO A 85 -7.72 -4.91 2.39
C PRO A 85 -8.57 -5.92 1.61
N VAL A 86 -8.19 -6.21 0.36
CA VAL A 86 -8.90 -7.16 -0.50
C VAL A 86 -8.84 -8.56 0.09
N MET A 87 -7.65 -9.03 0.46
CA MET A 87 -7.46 -10.37 1.00
C MET A 87 -8.07 -10.52 2.40
N ALA A 88 -8.12 -9.46 3.20
CA ALA A 88 -8.81 -9.46 4.49
C ALA A 88 -10.34 -9.65 4.31
N LEU A 89 -10.93 -8.96 3.33
CA LEU A 89 -12.35 -9.14 2.98
C LEU A 89 -12.61 -10.55 2.42
N VAL A 90 -11.79 -11.02 1.49
CA VAL A 90 -11.91 -12.39 0.93
C VAL A 90 -11.82 -13.43 2.03
N ALA A 91 -10.84 -13.29 2.93
CA ALA A 91 -10.69 -14.19 4.06
C ALA A 91 -11.93 -14.16 4.96
N TYR A 92 -12.53 -13.00 5.22
CA TYR A 92 -13.77 -12.91 6.00
C TYR A 92 -14.97 -13.60 5.31
N PHE A 93 -15.19 -13.35 4.02
CA PHE A 93 -16.30 -13.95 3.25
C PHE A 93 -16.10 -15.44 2.92
N THR A 94 -14.90 -15.98 3.14
CA THR A 94 -14.63 -17.39 2.93
C THR A 94 -15.36 -18.24 3.98
N ALA A 95 -16.31 -19.07 3.53
CA ALA A 95 -17.13 -19.92 4.39
C ALA A 95 -16.33 -20.99 5.15
N ILE A 96 -15.21 -21.47 4.58
CA ILE A 96 -14.38 -22.51 5.18
C ILE A 96 -13.29 -21.87 6.05
N SER A 97 -13.35 -22.06 7.38
CA SER A 97 -12.41 -21.45 8.33
C SER A 97 -10.96 -21.84 8.11
N GLN A 98 -10.70 -23.09 7.74
CA GLN A 98 -9.35 -23.56 7.46
C GLN A 98 -8.72 -22.86 6.24
N GLN A 99 -9.53 -22.48 5.24
CA GLN A 99 -9.04 -21.76 4.06
C GLN A 99 -8.75 -20.30 4.39
N ALA A 100 -9.64 -19.65 5.15
CA ALA A 100 -9.42 -18.28 5.57
C ALA A 100 -8.17 -18.11 6.44
N GLU A 101 -7.92 -19.06 7.35
CA GLU A 101 -6.71 -19.05 8.15
C GLU A 101 -5.46 -19.22 7.28
N ARG A 102 -5.49 -20.11 6.28
CA ARG A 102 -4.38 -20.26 5.32
C ARG A 102 -4.14 -18.98 4.52
N ILE A 103 -5.20 -18.30 4.09
CA ILE A 103 -5.10 -17.03 3.36
C ILE A 103 -4.38 -15.98 4.21
N VAL A 104 -4.86 -15.74 5.43
CA VAL A 104 -4.26 -14.74 6.33
C VAL A 104 -2.84 -15.12 6.71
N ARG A 105 -2.59 -16.39 7.03
CA ARG A 105 -1.25 -16.89 7.34
C ARG A 105 -0.28 -16.67 6.17
N ASN A 106 -0.66 -17.07 4.96
CA ASN A 106 0.20 -16.90 3.80
C ASN A 106 0.44 -15.42 3.51
N LEU A 107 -0.58 -14.58 3.67
CA LEU A 107 -0.47 -13.13 3.49
C LEU A 107 0.51 -12.50 4.50
N VAL A 108 0.44 -12.92 5.77
CA VAL A 108 1.39 -12.50 6.81
C VAL A 108 2.80 -12.98 6.47
N LEU A 109 2.97 -14.25 6.07
CA LEU A 109 4.30 -14.78 5.71
C LEU A 109 4.92 -14.04 4.52
N VAL A 110 4.14 -13.78 3.47
CA VAL A 110 4.58 -12.98 2.32
C VAL A 110 4.95 -11.56 2.75
N THR A 111 4.18 -10.96 3.65
CA THR A 111 4.48 -9.62 4.18
C THR A 111 5.78 -9.59 4.99
N LEU A 112 5.99 -10.57 5.86
CA LEU A 112 7.21 -10.69 6.64
C LEU A 112 8.43 -10.98 5.76
N PHE A 113 8.29 -11.90 4.80
CA PHE A 113 9.34 -12.20 3.84
C PHE A 113 9.72 -10.94 3.04
N TYR A 114 8.71 -10.20 2.60
CA TYR A 114 8.90 -8.91 1.93
C TYR A 114 9.62 -7.89 2.82
N TRP A 115 9.24 -7.76 4.09
CA TRP A 115 9.93 -6.86 5.02
C TRP A 115 11.40 -7.24 5.21
N VAL A 116 11.69 -8.54 5.39
CA VAL A 116 13.08 -9.00 5.51
C VAL A 116 13.86 -8.65 4.25
N PHE A 117 13.31 -8.93 3.06
CA PHE A 117 13.93 -8.58 1.80
C PHE A 117 14.15 -7.06 1.69
N TRP A 118 13.14 -6.26 2.01
CA TRP A 118 13.20 -4.80 1.99
C TRP A 118 14.27 -4.25 2.95
N PHE A 119 14.30 -4.70 4.20
CA PHE A 119 15.29 -4.27 5.18
C PHE A 119 16.71 -4.70 4.80
N VAL A 120 16.88 -5.89 4.22
CA VAL A 120 18.18 -6.34 3.71
C VAL A 120 18.63 -5.48 2.54
N CYS A 121 17.76 -5.22 1.55
CA CYS A 121 18.09 -4.32 0.43
C CYS A 121 18.42 -2.91 0.91
N LEU A 122 17.64 -2.38 1.85
CA LEU A 122 17.87 -1.06 2.45
C LEU A 122 19.20 -1.02 3.21
N GLY A 123 19.49 -2.04 4.02
CA GLY A 123 20.73 -2.16 4.79
C GLY A 123 21.98 -2.36 3.93
N LEU A 124 21.82 -2.91 2.72
CA LEU A 124 22.88 -3.03 1.71
C LEU A 124 23.09 -1.74 0.91
N GLY A 125 22.34 -0.67 1.18
CA GLY A 125 22.47 0.61 0.47
C GLY A 125 21.98 0.55 -0.98
N LEU A 126 21.27 -0.51 -1.37
CA LEU A 126 20.59 -0.60 -2.67
C LEU A 126 19.34 0.28 -2.61
N SER A 127 19.55 1.60 -2.68
CA SER A 127 18.46 2.52 -2.90
C SER A 127 17.91 2.26 -4.30
N THR A 128 16.63 1.92 -4.40
CA THR A 128 15.94 1.67 -5.67
C THR A 128 15.98 2.88 -6.62
N THR A 129 16.41 4.04 -6.15
CA THR A 129 16.65 5.25 -6.92
C THR A 129 17.88 5.13 -7.83
N GLU A 130 19.01 4.62 -7.33
CA GLU A 130 20.26 4.55 -8.13
C GLU A 130 20.19 3.51 -9.26
N ALA A 131 19.47 2.39 -9.05
CA ALA A 131 19.30 1.35 -10.06
C ALA A 131 18.39 1.79 -11.22
N VAL A 132 17.45 2.72 -10.99
CA VAL A 132 16.56 3.25 -12.02
C VAL A 132 17.22 4.42 -12.76
N ASP A 133 17.96 5.27 -12.06
CA ASP A 133 18.68 6.40 -12.66
C ASP A 133 19.81 5.97 -13.60
N HIS A 134 20.50 4.85 -13.33
CA HIS A 134 21.52 4.35 -14.27
C HIS A 134 20.93 3.78 -15.58
N LEU A 135 19.62 3.47 -15.58
CA LEU A 135 18.89 2.88 -16.71
C LEU A 135 18.21 3.93 -17.59
N LEU A 136 18.09 5.17 -17.09
CA LEU A 136 17.63 6.31 -17.86
C LEU A 136 18.86 7.10 -18.33
N PRO A 137 19.15 7.15 -19.64
CA PRO A 137 20.21 8.00 -20.17
C PRO A 137 19.96 9.46 -19.76
N ASN A 138 21.01 10.14 -19.29
CA ASN A 138 21.03 11.55 -18.87
C ASN A 138 20.60 12.56 -19.97
N ASP A 139 20.10 12.10 -21.12
CA ASP A 139 19.81 12.93 -22.29
C ASP A 139 18.33 13.31 -22.44
N LEU A 140 17.44 12.90 -21.53
CA LEU A 140 16.04 13.33 -21.58
C LEU A 140 15.84 14.71 -20.91
N HIS A 141 16.50 15.73 -21.46
CA HIS A 141 16.11 17.12 -21.28
C HIS A 141 14.66 17.29 -21.76
N LEU A 142 13.70 17.30 -20.83
CA LEU A 142 12.32 17.65 -21.16
C LEU A 142 12.31 19.13 -21.62
N PRO A 143 11.91 19.44 -22.85
CA PRO A 143 11.81 20.83 -23.29
C PRO A 143 10.81 21.56 -22.38
N GLU A 144 11.20 22.73 -21.88
CA GLU A 144 10.36 23.56 -21.01
C GLU A 144 9.04 23.87 -21.73
N LEU A 145 7.93 23.41 -21.15
CA LEU A 145 6.60 23.71 -21.67
C LEU A 145 6.32 25.20 -21.44
N PRO A 146 5.95 25.97 -22.47
CA PRO A 146 5.62 27.38 -22.29
C PRO A 146 4.43 27.51 -21.34
N ALA A 147 4.56 28.42 -20.37
CA ALA A 147 3.54 28.67 -19.37
C ALA A 147 2.18 29.01 -20.03
N PRO A 148 1.05 28.53 -19.49
CA PRO A 148 -0.26 28.86 -20.04
C PRO A 148 -0.50 30.37 -19.94
N PRO A 149 -1.09 30.99 -20.99
CA PRO A 149 -1.37 32.42 -20.97
C PRO A 149 -2.31 32.76 -19.82
N SER A 150 -1.92 33.75 -19.01
CA SER A 150 -2.78 34.37 -18.00
C SER A 150 -3.95 35.06 -18.69
N ASN A 151 -5.15 34.52 -18.53
CA ASN A 151 -6.40 35.26 -18.75
C ASN A 151 -6.97 35.67 -17.40
#